data_AF-A0A0K8UAR3-F1
#
_entry.id   AF-A0A0K8UAR3-F1
#
_cell.length_a   1.000
_cell.length_b   1.000
_cell.length_c   1.000
_cell.angle_alpha   90.00
_cell.angle_beta   90.00
_cell.angle_gamma   90.00
#
_symmetry.space_group_name_H-M   'P 1'
#
loop_
_entity.id
_entity.type
_entity.pdbx_description
1 polymer ?
#
loop_
_entity_poly.entity_id
_entity_poly.type
_entity_poly.pdbx_seq_one_letter_code
_entity_poly.pdbx_strand_id
1 'polypeptide(L)'
;LKSSHNTRGKMFRLTFVILLYCILLFQIRFCHTQDNSECSCICASGLRVGVVEGNDVEDRSSEVSNDVKNSEAEKQPLNSAKTSEKENPSTTEQAPVNRPLSCMEATAASNKSGVYKIQIPQLKLPSVDVYCDEDTDGGGWLVFQRRVTHEEDFFRDWKSYKNGFGDVSTNFWLGLDKLHVLTSTCAHELYIKLKKRKGDQYYAKYTMFRIGSESESYALKEL
;
A
#
# COMPACT_ATOMS: atom_id res chain seq x y z
N LEU A 1 -12.19 -46.92 -61.57
CA LEU A 1 -13.35 -46.40 -60.83
C LEU A 1 -12.81 -45.92 -59.48
N LYS A 2 -12.54 -44.62 -59.30
CA LYS A 2 -13.45 -43.48 -59.08
C LYS A 2 -13.79 -43.30 -57.58
N SER A 3 -13.32 -42.17 -57.05
CA SER A 3 -13.36 -41.70 -55.66
C SER A 3 -14.68 -41.90 -54.90
N SER A 4 -14.57 -42.12 -53.59
CA SER A 4 -15.35 -41.35 -52.61
C SER A 4 -14.58 -41.21 -51.28
N HIS A 5 -14.59 -40.00 -50.70
CA HIS A 5 -14.13 -39.75 -49.32
C HIS A 5 -15.25 -40.02 -48.32
N ASN A 6 -14.90 -40.42 -47.09
CA ASN A 6 -15.63 -39.91 -45.92
C ASN A 6 -14.67 -39.72 -44.73
N THR A 7 -14.92 -38.69 -43.92
CA THR A 7 -14.00 -38.18 -42.87
C THR A 7 -14.51 -38.46 -41.46
N ARG A 8 -13.67 -39.08 -40.61
CA ARG A 8 -13.79 -38.99 -39.13
C ARG A 8 -12.49 -39.38 -38.44
N GLY A 9 -12.19 -38.76 -37.29
CA GLY A 9 -11.26 -39.34 -36.30
C GLY A 9 -9.87 -38.71 -36.09
N LYS A 10 -9.47 -37.61 -36.75
CA LYS A 10 -8.23 -36.89 -36.41
C LYS A 10 -8.45 -35.83 -35.31
N MET A 11 -8.44 -36.23 -34.03
CA MET A 11 -8.14 -35.38 -32.88
C MET A 11 -8.09 -36.22 -31.59
N PHE A 12 -6.90 -36.66 -31.13
CA PHE A 12 -6.65 -37.07 -29.72
C PHE A 12 -5.15 -37.34 -29.38
N ARG A 13 -4.19 -36.65 -30.02
CA ARG A 13 -2.74 -36.85 -29.76
C ARG A 13 -1.88 -35.58 -29.63
N LEU A 14 -2.48 -34.39 -29.48
CA LEU A 14 -1.73 -33.14 -29.25
C LEU A 14 -1.90 -32.55 -27.84
N THR A 15 -3.09 -32.69 -27.24
CA THR A 15 -3.42 -32.13 -25.92
C THR A 15 -2.55 -32.67 -24.78
N PHE A 16 -2.20 -33.95 -24.79
CA PHE A 16 -1.33 -34.55 -23.76
C PHE A 16 0.12 -34.03 -23.79
N VAL A 17 0.66 -33.70 -24.97
CA VAL A 17 2.03 -33.15 -25.09
C VAL A 17 2.06 -31.69 -24.61
N ILE A 18 1.02 -30.92 -24.95
CA ILE A 18 0.87 -29.53 -24.48
C ILE A 18 0.69 -29.50 -22.96
N LEU A 19 -0.13 -30.38 -22.38
CA LEU A 19 -0.27 -30.48 -20.92
C LEU A 19 1.05 -30.83 -20.21
N LEU A 20 1.85 -31.75 -20.75
CA LEU A 20 3.18 -32.05 -20.19
C LEU A 20 4.11 -30.83 -20.18
N TYR A 21 4.10 -30.04 -21.26
CA TYR A 21 4.88 -28.80 -21.35
C TYR A 21 4.35 -27.69 -20.43
N CYS A 22 3.03 -27.55 -20.27
CA CYS A 22 2.45 -26.58 -19.34
C CYS A 22 2.76 -26.92 -17.88
N ILE A 23 2.74 -28.20 -17.50
CA ILE A 23 3.06 -28.65 -16.13
C ILE A 23 4.55 -28.44 -15.81
N LEU A 24 5.45 -28.62 -16.79
CA LEU A 24 6.89 -28.39 -16.60
C LEU A 24 7.31 -26.89 -16.60
N LEU A 25 6.39 -25.97 -16.87
CA LEU A 25 6.63 -24.52 -16.74
C LEU A 25 6.08 -23.94 -15.42
N PHE A 26 5.28 -24.70 -14.66
CA PHE A 26 4.82 -24.31 -13.33
C PHE A 26 5.80 -24.74 -12.23
N GLN A 27 6.93 -24.04 -12.17
CA GLN A 27 7.69 -23.71 -10.96
C GLN A 27 7.64 -24.72 -9.79
N ILE A 28 8.25 -25.90 -9.95
CA ILE A 28 8.57 -26.75 -8.79
C ILE A 28 9.78 -26.13 -8.04
N ARG A 29 9.50 -25.09 -7.25
CA ARG A 29 10.37 -24.64 -6.17
C ARG A 29 9.75 -24.99 -4.81
N PHE A 30 9.91 -26.26 -4.43
CA PHE A 30 9.88 -26.63 -3.03
C PHE A 30 11.10 -26.01 -2.32
N CYS A 31 10.89 -24.89 -1.64
CA CYS A 31 11.81 -24.40 -0.62
C CYS A 31 11.29 -24.82 0.76
N HIS A 32 11.84 -25.92 1.27
CA HIS A 32 11.67 -26.32 2.66
C HIS A 32 12.60 -25.48 3.53
N THR A 33 12.09 -24.46 4.21
CA THR A 33 12.86 -23.61 5.13
C THR A 33 12.70 -24.10 6.57
N GLN A 34 13.83 -24.39 7.22
CA GLN A 34 13.89 -24.75 8.62
C GLN A 34 14.63 -23.66 9.40
N ASP A 35 14.02 -23.24 10.51
CA ASP A 35 14.57 -22.41 11.59
C ASP A 35 15.12 -20.99 11.30
N ASN A 36 14.30 -20.02 11.71
CA ASN A 36 14.62 -19.00 12.74
C ASN A 36 15.43 -17.73 12.37
N SER A 37 14.80 -16.59 12.64
CA SER A 37 15.38 -15.24 12.88
C SER A 37 16.03 -14.43 11.75
N GLU A 38 16.07 -14.92 10.50
CA GLU A 38 16.46 -14.10 9.33
C GLU A 38 15.27 -13.84 8.40
N CYS A 39 15.13 -12.62 7.86
CA CYS A 39 14.06 -12.24 6.93
C CYS A 39 14.32 -12.79 5.51
N SER A 40 14.19 -14.11 5.35
CA SER A 40 14.43 -14.85 4.11
C SER A 40 13.32 -14.68 3.06
N CYS A 41 13.17 -13.45 2.56
CA CYS A 41 12.28 -13.12 1.45
C CYS A 41 12.99 -13.42 0.12
N ILE A 42 12.84 -14.64 -0.41
CA ILE A 42 13.45 -15.07 -1.69
C ILE A 42 12.66 -14.48 -2.88
N CYS A 43 12.76 -13.18 -3.08
CA CYS A 43 12.20 -12.49 -4.23
C CYS A 43 13.07 -12.76 -5.48
N ALA A 44 12.51 -13.48 -6.47
CA ALA A 44 13.21 -13.75 -7.73
C ALA A 44 13.19 -12.52 -8.65
N SER A 45 14.36 -12.01 -9.04
CA SER A 45 14.53 -10.77 -9.80
C SER A 45 13.72 -10.72 -11.10
N GLY A 46 12.82 -9.75 -11.23
CA GLY A 46 12.08 -9.47 -12.46
C GLY A 46 11.10 -8.29 -12.36
N LEU A 47 11.11 -7.42 -13.36
CA LEU A 47 10.12 -6.38 -13.55
C LEU A 47 8.89 -6.92 -14.30
N ARG A 48 7.69 -6.63 -13.80
CA ARG A 48 6.41 -6.83 -14.50
C ARG A 48 5.74 -5.47 -14.75
N VAL A 49 5.45 -5.15 -16.00
CA VAL A 49 4.70 -3.94 -16.40
C VAL A 49 3.41 -4.36 -17.07
N GLY A 50 2.31 -3.66 -16.80
CA GLY A 50 1.03 -3.94 -17.43
C GLY A 50 0.05 -2.77 -17.40
N VAL A 51 -1.06 -2.98 -18.10
CA VAL A 51 -2.20 -2.08 -18.18
C VAL A 51 -3.41 -2.80 -17.57
N VAL A 52 -4.23 -2.07 -16.83
CA VAL A 52 -5.55 -2.49 -16.37
C VAL A 52 -6.54 -1.55 -17.04
N GLU A 53 -7.27 -2.08 -18.03
CA GLU A 53 -8.28 -1.35 -18.79
C GLU A 53 -9.41 -0.92 -17.83
N GLY A 54 -9.66 0.40 -17.79
CA GLY A 54 -10.65 0.99 -16.89
C GLY A 54 -11.96 1.27 -17.62
N ASN A 55 -13.03 0.55 -17.28
CA ASN A 55 -14.38 0.93 -17.70
C ASN A 55 -14.75 2.27 -17.04
N ASP A 56 -14.74 3.35 -17.82
CA ASP A 56 -15.09 4.70 -17.34
C ASP A 56 -16.55 4.75 -16.85
N VAL A 57 -16.74 4.95 -15.55
CA VAL A 57 -18.01 5.39 -14.96
C VAL A 57 -17.92 6.90 -14.79
N GLU A 58 -18.86 7.64 -15.39
CA GLU A 58 -18.86 9.11 -15.30
C GLU A 58 -19.24 9.59 -13.89
N ASP A 59 -18.27 10.16 -13.18
CA ASP A 59 -18.54 11.00 -12.03
C ASP A 59 -19.22 12.30 -12.48
N ARG A 60 -20.42 12.56 -11.94
CA ARG A 60 -21.30 13.65 -12.38
C ARG A 60 -21.45 14.68 -11.26
N SER A 61 -20.40 15.47 -11.08
CA SER A 61 -20.40 16.64 -10.20
C SER A 61 -21.57 17.58 -10.53
N SER A 62 -22.45 17.83 -9.55
CA SER A 62 -23.52 18.84 -9.64
C SER A 62 -23.35 19.88 -8.55
N GLU A 63 -22.95 21.09 -8.94
CA GLU A 63 -22.93 22.26 -8.06
C GLU A 63 -24.36 22.72 -7.74
N VAL A 64 -24.65 22.98 -6.47
CA VAL A 64 -25.74 23.89 -6.06
C VAL A 64 -25.29 24.70 -4.85
N SER A 65 -25.14 26.01 -5.05
CA SER A 65 -25.03 27.01 -3.99
C SER A 65 -26.31 27.85 -3.97
N ASN A 66 -26.76 28.28 -2.78
CA ASN A 66 -27.16 29.67 -2.46
C ASN A 66 -27.88 29.76 -1.10
N ASP A 67 -27.70 30.91 -0.43
CA ASP A 67 -28.12 31.18 0.95
C ASP A 67 -29.58 31.64 1.11
N VAL A 68 -30.10 31.49 2.33
CA VAL A 68 -31.11 32.40 2.93
C VAL A 68 -30.69 32.70 4.39
N LYS A 69 -31.00 33.91 4.89
CA LYS A 69 -30.49 34.50 6.14
C LYS A 69 -31.57 34.72 7.22
N ASN A 70 -31.09 34.90 8.46
CA ASN A 70 -31.70 35.70 9.56
C ASN A 70 -32.98 35.14 10.25
N SER A 71 -33.31 35.50 11.51
CA SER A 71 -32.53 36.16 12.59
C SER A 71 -33.21 36.04 13.99
N GLU A 72 -32.42 36.22 15.07
CA GLU A 72 -32.79 36.75 16.42
C GLU A 72 -33.89 36.01 17.26
N ALA A 73 -34.05 36.09 18.59
CA ALA A 73 -33.24 36.40 19.80
C ALA A 73 -34.13 35.96 21.03
N GLU A 74 -33.74 35.80 22.31
CA GLU A 74 -32.51 35.93 23.13
C GLU A 74 -32.61 34.88 24.31
N LYS A 75 -32.12 34.93 25.58
CA LYS A 75 -31.46 35.91 26.48
C LYS A 75 -30.58 35.22 27.57
N GLN A 76 -29.97 36.06 28.40
CA GLN A 76 -29.07 35.95 29.58
C GLN A 76 -29.75 35.66 30.96
N PRO A 77 -29.05 35.60 32.14
CA PRO A 77 -27.58 35.58 32.44
C PRO A 77 -27.09 34.67 33.63
N LEU A 78 -25.77 34.77 33.96
CA LEU A 78 -25.09 34.48 35.26
C LEU A 78 -24.91 32.98 35.66
N ASN A 79 -23.88 32.55 36.41
CA ASN A 79 -22.92 33.29 37.25
C ASN A 79 -21.50 32.65 37.37
N SER A 80 -20.57 33.41 37.95
CA SER A 80 -19.14 33.15 38.26
C SER A 80 -18.74 31.82 38.94
N ALA A 81 -17.59 31.25 38.55
CA ALA A 81 -16.48 30.89 39.46
C ALA A 81 -15.17 30.54 38.69
N LYS A 82 -13.99 30.74 39.32
CA LYS A 82 -12.67 30.36 38.77
C LYS A 82 -11.69 30.00 39.88
N THR A 83 -11.35 28.71 40.01
CA THR A 83 -10.30 28.22 40.92
C THR A 83 -9.42 27.20 40.18
N SER A 84 -8.12 27.21 40.46
CA SER A 84 -7.14 26.32 39.86
C SER A 84 -6.31 25.67 40.96
N GLU A 85 -6.26 24.33 40.97
CA GLU A 85 -5.34 23.56 41.81
C GLU A 85 -4.58 22.55 40.94
N LYS A 86 -3.41 22.12 41.43
CA LYS A 86 -2.52 21.14 40.79
C LYS A 86 -2.41 19.93 41.71
N GLU A 87 -2.44 18.70 41.17
CA GLU A 87 -1.22 17.89 40.97
C GLU A 87 -1.50 16.50 40.37
N ASN A 88 -0.44 15.97 39.76
CA ASN A 88 -0.25 14.73 39.01
C ASN A 88 -0.31 13.46 39.92
N PRO A 89 -0.10 12.23 39.40
CA PRO A 89 -0.67 11.58 38.20
C PRO A 89 -1.27 10.18 38.53
N SER A 90 -2.05 9.59 37.62
CA SER A 90 -2.39 8.15 37.69
C SER A 90 -1.86 7.40 36.46
N THR A 91 -0.80 6.63 36.66
CA THR A 91 -0.22 5.75 35.63
C THR A 91 -1.01 4.45 35.57
N THR A 92 -1.95 4.34 34.65
CA THR A 92 -2.54 3.03 34.30
C THR A 92 -1.58 2.29 33.37
N GLU A 93 -0.85 1.32 33.90
CA GLU A 93 -0.10 0.35 33.10
C GLU A 93 -1.04 -0.36 32.12
N GLN A 94 -0.87 -0.10 30.82
CA GLN A 94 -1.60 -0.84 29.79
C GLN A 94 -0.88 -2.16 29.53
N ALA A 95 -1.63 -3.26 29.56
CA ALA A 95 -1.18 -4.57 29.11
C ALA A 95 -0.55 -4.48 27.70
N PRO A 96 0.43 -5.32 27.36
CA PRO A 96 1.18 -5.21 26.10
C PRO A 96 0.24 -5.24 24.90
N VAL A 97 0.01 -4.06 24.32
CA VAL A 97 -0.82 -3.88 23.13
C VAL A 97 -0.05 -4.49 21.96
N ASN A 98 -0.35 -5.74 21.64
CA ASN A 98 0.24 -6.45 20.51
C ASN A 98 -0.25 -5.82 19.20
N ARG A 99 0.53 -4.86 18.67
CA ARG A 99 0.20 -4.14 17.45
C ARG A 99 0.64 -4.97 16.24
N PRO A 100 -0.13 -4.94 15.13
CA PRO A 100 0.29 -5.60 13.89
C PRO A 100 1.64 -5.04 13.42
N LEU A 101 2.53 -5.92 12.97
CA LEU A 101 3.88 -5.55 12.52
C LEU A 101 3.91 -5.14 11.05
N SER A 102 2.87 -5.51 10.30
CA SER A 102 2.73 -5.30 8.86
C SER A 102 1.30 -4.86 8.50
N CYS A 103 1.11 -4.33 7.29
CA CYS A 103 -0.24 -4.08 6.76
C CYS A 103 -1.05 -5.37 6.67
N MET A 104 -0.46 -6.46 6.18
CA MET A 104 -1.08 -7.79 6.08
C MET A 104 -1.64 -8.30 7.43
N GLU A 105 -0.95 -8.06 8.54
CA GLU A 105 -1.48 -8.36 9.88
C GLU A 105 -2.58 -7.39 10.32
N ALA A 106 -2.45 -6.10 10.00
CA ALA A 106 -3.41 -5.07 10.38
C ALA A 106 -4.76 -5.22 9.66
N THR A 107 -4.75 -5.75 8.44
CA THR A 107 -5.92 -5.89 7.58
C THR A 107 -6.52 -7.29 7.56
N ALA A 108 -5.86 -8.31 8.12
CA ALA A 108 -6.30 -9.71 8.08
C ALA A 108 -7.78 -9.94 8.50
N ALA A 109 -8.30 -9.14 9.44
CA ALA A 109 -9.68 -9.22 9.90
C ALA A 109 -10.69 -8.37 9.08
N SER A 110 -10.21 -7.37 8.33
CA SER A 110 -11.04 -6.39 7.60
C SER A 110 -11.05 -6.61 6.09
N ASN A 111 -9.91 -7.03 5.52
CA ASN A 111 -9.61 -7.10 4.08
C ASN A 111 -9.99 -5.79 3.36
N LYS A 112 -9.59 -4.65 3.95
CA LYS A 112 -9.93 -3.29 3.49
C LYS A 112 -8.74 -2.34 3.53
N SER A 113 -8.50 -1.67 2.41
CA SER A 113 -7.60 -0.53 2.30
C SER A 113 -7.99 0.61 3.25
N GLY A 114 -7.01 1.32 3.83
CA GLY A 114 -7.26 2.36 4.82
C GLY A 114 -6.03 2.73 5.63
N VAL A 115 -6.19 3.62 6.62
CA VAL A 115 -5.11 4.00 7.55
C VAL A 115 -5.09 3.06 8.75
N TYR A 116 -3.94 2.45 9.03
CA TYR A 116 -3.73 1.53 10.14
C TYR A 116 -2.50 1.91 10.96
N LYS A 117 -2.54 1.61 12.26
CA LYS A 117 -1.46 1.89 13.22
C LYS A 117 -0.63 0.63 13.47
N ILE A 118 0.49 0.50 12.76
CA ILE A 118 1.38 -0.67 12.82
C ILE A 118 2.61 -0.40 13.70
N GLN A 119 3.33 -1.45 14.10
CA GLN A 119 4.60 -1.34 14.85
C GLN A 119 5.74 -1.94 14.03
N ILE A 120 6.70 -1.10 13.62
CA ILE A 120 7.92 -1.53 12.91
C ILE A 120 9.09 -1.37 13.89
N PRO A 121 9.57 -2.44 14.57
CA PRO A 121 10.57 -2.33 15.64
C PRO A 121 11.87 -1.63 15.21
N GLN A 122 12.25 -1.78 13.95
CA GLN A 122 13.48 -1.23 13.36
C GLN A 122 13.45 0.30 13.28
N LEU A 123 12.27 0.92 13.16
CA LEU A 123 12.10 2.38 13.24
C LEU A 123 12.30 2.92 14.67
N LYS A 124 12.33 2.05 15.69
CA LYS A 124 12.42 2.41 17.12
C LYS A 124 11.28 3.35 17.59
N LEU A 125 10.15 3.31 16.89
CA LEU A 125 8.92 4.02 17.21
C LEU A 125 7.90 3.05 17.84
N PRO A 126 7.06 3.50 18.80
CA PRO A 126 6.03 2.64 19.41
C PRO A 126 4.92 2.26 18.43
N SER A 127 4.71 3.06 17.38
CA SER A 127 3.91 2.73 16.20
C SER A 127 4.07 3.80 15.13
N VAL A 128 3.70 3.49 13.89
CA VAL A 128 3.55 4.44 12.78
C VAL A 128 2.15 4.25 12.18
N ASP A 129 1.51 5.36 11.83
CA ASP A 129 0.29 5.34 11.01
C ASP A 129 0.67 5.26 9.53
N VAL A 130 0.17 4.25 8.84
CA VAL A 130 0.44 3.96 7.43
C VAL A 130 -0.85 3.74 6.66
N TYR A 131 -0.84 3.96 5.35
CA TYR A 131 -1.94 3.54 4.49
C TYR A 131 -1.65 2.14 3.97
N CYS A 132 -2.59 1.22 4.19
CA CYS A 132 -2.55 -0.14 3.66
C CYS A 132 -3.45 -0.23 2.41
N ASP A 133 -2.98 -0.89 1.35
CA ASP A 133 -3.72 -1.15 0.12
C ASP A 133 -3.95 -2.66 -0.03
N GLU A 134 -5.22 -3.07 0.11
CA GLU A 134 -5.69 -4.45 0.04
C GLU A 134 -6.34 -4.77 -1.32
N ASP A 135 -6.62 -3.74 -2.13
CA ASP A 135 -7.29 -3.87 -3.43
C ASP A 135 -6.30 -4.27 -4.57
N THR A 136 -5.00 -4.31 -4.28
CA THR A 136 -3.92 -4.47 -5.27
C THR A 136 -3.18 -5.79 -5.11
N ASP A 137 -3.12 -6.59 -6.18
CA ASP A 137 -2.17 -7.71 -6.36
C ASP A 137 -2.04 -8.69 -5.15
N GLY A 138 -3.15 -8.95 -4.46
CA GLY A 138 -3.22 -9.85 -3.30
C GLY A 138 -3.19 -9.17 -1.92
N GLY A 139 -3.02 -7.85 -1.87
CA GLY A 139 -3.12 -7.04 -0.64
C GLY A 139 -1.86 -7.02 0.24
N GLY A 140 -2.02 -6.56 1.47
CA GLY A 140 -0.95 -6.40 2.46
C GLY A 140 0.04 -5.26 2.21
N TRP A 141 -0.20 -4.38 1.22
CA TRP A 141 0.77 -3.36 0.79
C TRP A 141 0.86 -2.16 1.72
N LEU A 142 2.06 -1.86 2.22
CA LEU A 142 2.38 -0.60 2.89
C LEU A 142 2.67 0.49 1.85
N VAL A 143 1.78 1.48 1.75
CA VAL A 143 1.94 2.62 0.82
C VAL A 143 2.84 3.69 1.44
N PHE A 144 3.94 4.04 0.77
CA PHE A 144 4.87 5.09 1.21
C PHE A 144 4.75 6.42 0.46
N GLN A 145 4.02 6.44 -0.65
CA GLN A 145 3.69 7.65 -1.42
C GLN A 145 2.28 7.49 -1.99
N ARG A 146 1.46 8.54 -1.91
CA ARG A 146 0.11 8.53 -2.48
C ARG A 146 -0.26 9.89 -3.06
N ARG A 147 -0.83 9.91 -4.27
CA ARG A 147 -1.48 11.07 -4.90
C ARG A 147 -2.87 10.66 -5.41
N VAL A 148 -3.91 11.17 -4.79
CA VAL A 148 -5.33 10.91 -5.10
C VAL A 148 -6.17 12.18 -5.20
N THR A 149 -5.88 13.21 -4.40
CA THR A 149 -6.49 14.55 -4.56
C THR A 149 -5.53 15.52 -5.28
N HIS A 150 -6.01 16.72 -5.63
CA HIS A 150 -5.15 17.80 -6.14
C HIS A 150 -4.41 18.59 -5.04
N GLU A 151 -4.55 18.19 -3.79
CA GLU A 151 -3.96 18.88 -2.63
C GLU A 151 -2.55 18.34 -2.32
N GLU A 152 -1.96 18.88 -1.25
CA GLU A 152 -0.58 18.68 -0.79
C GLU A 152 0.50 19.06 -1.83
N ASP A 153 1.37 19.97 -1.42
CA ASP A 153 2.53 20.36 -2.21
C ASP A 153 3.64 19.30 -2.09
N PHE A 154 4.28 18.98 -3.21
CA PHE A 154 5.40 18.04 -3.30
C PHE A 154 6.70 18.75 -3.74
N PHE A 155 6.69 20.06 -4.00
CA PHE A 155 7.89 20.87 -4.21
C PHE A 155 8.52 21.27 -2.86
N ARG A 156 8.88 20.25 -2.07
CA ARG A 156 9.38 20.37 -0.70
C ARG A 156 10.91 20.29 -0.63
N ASP A 157 11.47 20.73 0.50
CA ASP A 157 12.91 20.65 0.76
C ASP A 157 13.39 19.23 1.14
N TRP A 158 14.72 19.06 1.25
CA TRP A 158 15.35 17.80 1.65
C TRP A 158 14.86 17.30 3.01
N LYS A 159 14.60 18.21 3.97
CA LYS A 159 14.19 17.87 5.33
C LYS A 159 12.76 17.33 5.37
N SER A 160 11.86 17.87 4.56
CA SER A 160 10.53 17.31 4.31
C SER A 160 10.61 15.94 3.66
N TYR A 161 11.39 15.77 2.58
CA TYR A 161 11.54 14.46 1.93
C TYR A 161 12.21 13.40 2.83
N LYS A 162 13.11 13.80 3.72
CA LYS A 162 13.67 12.94 4.78
C LYS A 162 12.61 12.50 5.78
N ASN A 163 11.92 13.47 6.40
CA ASN A 163 11.03 13.22 7.53
C ASN A 163 9.67 12.62 7.15
N GLY A 164 9.16 12.96 5.95
CA GLY A 164 7.78 12.74 5.53
C GLY A 164 6.92 14.01 5.62
N PHE A 165 5.85 14.06 4.83
CA PHE A 165 4.89 15.18 4.76
C PHE A 165 3.54 14.74 4.17
N GLY A 166 2.53 15.60 4.27
CA GLY A 166 1.15 15.32 3.84
C GLY A 166 0.34 14.49 4.85
N ASP A 167 -0.82 14.01 4.40
CA ASP A 167 -1.78 13.24 5.20
C ASP A 167 -1.89 11.80 4.67
N VAL A 168 -1.65 10.84 5.56
CA VAL A 168 -1.68 9.40 5.30
C VAL A 168 -3.05 8.93 4.79
N SER A 169 -4.15 9.63 5.13
CA SER A 169 -5.49 9.32 4.63
C SER A 169 -5.72 9.76 3.17
N THR A 170 -4.95 10.72 2.67
CA THR A 170 -5.10 11.35 1.35
C THR A 170 -3.77 11.34 0.57
N ASN A 171 -3.07 12.49 0.49
CA ASN A 171 -1.83 12.70 -0.26
C ASN A 171 -0.64 12.81 0.71
N PHE A 172 0.38 11.96 0.56
CA PHE A 172 1.54 11.97 1.47
C PHE A 172 2.83 11.40 0.87
N TRP A 173 3.91 11.66 1.60
CA TRP A 173 5.22 11.02 1.49
C TRP A 173 5.64 10.52 2.88
N LEU A 174 5.96 9.22 3.01
CA LEU A 174 6.25 8.58 4.31
C LEU A 174 7.58 9.06 4.95
N GLY A 175 8.53 9.55 4.14
CA GLY A 175 9.86 9.97 4.56
C GLY A 175 10.96 8.96 4.23
N LEU A 176 12.06 9.44 3.65
CA LEU A 176 13.20 8.64 3.21
C LEU A 176 13.88 7.88 4.37
N ASP A 177 13.94 8.46 5.58
CA ASP A 177 14.47 7.76 6.76
C ASP A 177 13.72 6.46 7.03
N LYS A 178 12.38 6.51 7.00
CA LYS A 178 11.52 5.35 7.27
C LYS A 178 11.62 4.31 6.16
N LEU A 179 11.66 4.79 4.91
CA LEU A 179 11.74 3.95 3.72
C LEU A 179 13.10 3.24 3.60
N HIS A 180 14.19 3.89 4.02
CA HIS A 180 15.50 3.26 4.11
C HIS A 180 15.53 2.17 5.19
N VAL A 181 15.02 2.44 6.40
CA VAL A 181 15.00 1.44 7.48
C VAL A 181 14.15 0.22 7.12
N LEU A 182 13.00 0.41 6.47
CA LEU A 182 12.20 -0.69 5.90
C LEU A 182 13.02 -1.50 4.89
N THR A 183 13.42 -0.86 3.78
CA THR A 183 14.06 -1.54 2.64
C THR A 183 15.49 -2.03 2.87
N SER A 184 16.14 -1.65 3.99
CA SER A 184 17.44 -2.19 4.40
C SER A 184 17.36 -3.36 5.38
N THR A 185 16.20 -3.60 5.99
CA THR A 185 15.98 -4.71 6.95
C THR A 185 15.70 -6.03 6.25
N CYS A 186 14.91 -6.01 5.17
CA CYS A 186 14.54 -7.19 4.39
C CYS A 186 14.28 -6.84 2.92
N ALA A 187 14.27 -7.86 2.06
CA ALA A 187 13.90 -7.69 0.66
C ALA A 187 12.40 -7.35 0.54
N HIS A 188 12.10 -6.18 -0.02
CA HIS A 188 10.76 -5.71 -0.34
C HIS A 188 10.55 -5.68 -1.85
N GLU A 189 9.34 -6.00 -2.31
CA GLU A 189 8.88 -5.66 -3.66
C GLU A 189 8.20 -4.27 -3.70
N LEU A 190 8.21 -3.63 -4.86
CA LEU A 190 7.64 -2.30 -5.10
C LEU A 190 6.57 -2.36 -6.20
N TYR A 191 5.34 -1.98 -5.85
CA TYR A 191 4.25 -1.78 -6.79
C TYR A 191 4.01 -0.29 -7.05
N ILE A 192 4.24 0.18 -8.27
CA ILE A 192 3.90 1.54 -8.70
C ILE A 192 2.57 1.47 -9.46
N LYS A 193 1.52 2.09 -8.92
CA LYS A 193 0.17 2.18 -9.53
C LYS A 193 -0.08 3.59 -10.03
N LEU A 194 -0.33 3.76 -11.32
CA LEU A 194 -0.64 5.04 -11.96
C LEU A 194 -2.06 4.98 -12.56
N LYS A 195 -2.85 6.06 -12.42
CA LYS A 195 -4.17 6.19 -13.05
C LYS A 195 -4.25 7.48 -13.86
N LYS A 196 -4.75 7.38 -15.10
CA LYS A 196 -5.07 8.54 -15.94
C LYS A 196 -6.41 9.16 -15.48
N ARG A 197 -6.59 10.48 -15.66
CA ARG A 197 -7.82 11.19 -15.23
C ARG A 197 -9.13 10.63 -15.82
N LYS A 198 -9.06 10.00 -17.01
CA LYS A 198 -10.10 9.16 -17.63
C LYS A 198 -9.39 8.01 -18.35
N GLY A 199 -10.00 6.84 -18.40
CA GLY A 199 -9.40 5.60 -18.91
C GLY A 199 -8.34 4.98 -18.00
N ASP A 200 -7.35 4.36 -18.63
CA ASP A 200 -6.57 3.24 -18.07
C ASP A 200 -5.77 3.51 -16.79
N GLN A 201 -5.54 2.41 -16.08
CA GLN A 201 -4.55 2.30 -15.03
C GLN A 201 -3.32 1.54 -15.55
N TYR A 202 -2.13 1.97 -15.14
CA TYR A 202 -0.85 1.36 -15.51
C TYR A 202 -0.13 0.94 -14.24
N TYR A 203 0.63 -0.16 -14.31
CA TYR A 203 1.47 -0.58 -13.19
C TYR A 203 2.86 -1.01 -13.62
N ALA A 204 3.79 -0.85 -12.69
CA ALA A 204 5.13 -1.47 -12.71
C ALA A 204 5.37 -2.12 -11.35
N LYS A 205 5.57 -3.44 -11.34
CA LYS A 205 5.93 -4.22 -10.16
C LYS A 205 7.38 -4.68 -10.27
N TYR A 206 8.20 -4.26 -9.31
CA TYR A 206 9.60 -4.65 -9.15
C TYR A 206 9.69 -5.63 -7.99
N THR A 207 10.37 -6.76 -8.19
CA THR A 207 10.52 -7.82 -7.17
C THR A 207 11.49 -7.46 -6.06
N MET A 208 12.35 -6.46 -6.28
CA MET A 208 13.25 -5.91 -5.27
C MET A 208 13.04 -4.39 -5.23
N PHE A 209 13.30 -3.79 -4.08
CA PHE A 209 13.34 -2.34 -3.93
C PHE A 209 14.16 -1.97 -2.70
N ARG A 210 15.23 -1.20 -2.92
CA ARG A 210 16.12 -0.75 -1.84
C ARG A 210 16.70 0.62 -2.11
N ILE A 211 16.71 1.46 -1.07
CA ILE A 211 17.40 2.75 -1.07
C ILE A 211 18.55 2.77 -0.05
N GLY A 212 19.62 3.50 -0.40
CA GLY A 212 20.75 3.74 0.49
C GLY A 212 20.38 4.61 1.69
N SER A 213 21.37 4.80 2.56
CA SER A 213 21.30 5.70 3.73
C SER A 213 21.39 7.18 3.33
N GLU A 214 21.18 8.09 4.29
CA GLU A 214 21.32 9.54 4.04
C GLU A 214 22.73 9.93 3.55
N SER A 215 23.78 9.31 4.08
CA SER A 215 25.16 9.52 3.63
C SER A 215 25.43 9.04 2.20
N GLU A 216 24.51 8.24 1.64
CA GLU A 216 24.48 7.79 0.25
C GLU A 216 23.42 8.56 -0.55
N SER A 217 22.93 9.69 -0.02
CA SER A 217 21.85 10.52 -0.58
C SER A 217 20.56 9.75 -0.89
N TYR A 218 20.29 8.67 -0.13
CA TYR A 218 19.21 7.72 -0.38
C TYR A 218 19.20 7.11 -1.80
N ALA A 219 20.38 6.98 -2.43
CA ALA A 219 20.51 6.45 -3.77
C ALA A 219 19.83 5.08 -3.92
N LEU A 220 19.00 4.93 -4.94
CA LEU A 220 18.37 3.66 -5.33
C LEU A 220 19.45 2.60 -5.59
N LYS A 221 19.30 1.43 -4.97
CA LYS A 221 20.28 0.33 -5.00
C LYS A 221 19.82 -0.83 -5.86
N GLU A 222 18.55 -1.20 -5.73
CA GLU A 222 17.99 -2.45 -6.25
C GLU A 222 16.55 -2.22 -6.75
N LEU A 223 16.21 -2.81 -7.91
CA LEU A 223 14.90 -2.90 -8.57
C LEU A 223 14.80 -4.21 -9.37
#